data_AF-A0A1Q8JSW3-F1
#
_entry.id   AF-A0A1Q8JSW3-F1
#
_cell.length_a   1.000
_cell.length_b   1.000
_cell.length_c   1.000
_cell.angle_alpha   90.00
_cell.angle_beta   90.00
_cell.angle_gamma   90.00
#
_symmetry.space_group_name_H-M   'P 1'
#
loop_
_entity.id
_entity.type
_entity.pdbx_description
1 polymer ?
#
loop_
_entity_poly.entity_id
_entity_poly.type
_entity_poly.pdbx_seq_one_letter_code
_entity_poly.pdbx_strand_id
1 'polypeptide(L)'
;MLDTARPTRDGDPAPATPPAGEPRPGRLVVQRGHFTGPTALVPEDLYAEVLRGAARRERARIELAPATLVSTNTYWGRLHATYWQRWTAVPEVRVTLRASGRGRVWLMASDTNKVARAVEVADVDGDTAVELTGSVDRFLDGGGLWLEIGTDTGELAVSGVEWTVAVPRPPRPTSLTICTYNRVEDCLNTLQALLDDPTALARVELVRVVDQGSDPLESRDRFAAVADAFGATLVYQRQPNLGGAGGFTRGLYEATAGDPADDHDVLLMDDDVLLDPEIVVRLTGFAACTTNPAIVGGQMLNLLHPGHVHITAEYAEPEKLRVGRLVPGALEEGFLLGRDERQLPIVQDRRVDTEYNGWWSCLIPAPIVRAIGYPLPLFFQWDDVEFGYRAREHGFATVSLPGAGVWHADFGWKDWDEWHRYFNQRNGLITAALRTGFDRRTVTSTVVELLAQYLVAMQYGLAATLLTAVEDFLEGPAVLDDGSAAAAARIRRIRAAYPETAAVPIADAGLDPRESVVHLAGHKPSKMVRTWLKRVVLQATGRVPFRSGMVPAGEAHWWHVALFERAIVTDMAETGVRIRTRDRERLRELATRAVHTVRRLYTEGPDAARAWKAAEPRLTARETWTRLYED
;
A
#
# COMPACT_ATOMS: atom_id res chain seq x y z
N MET A 1 -5.53 -33.21 -12.24
CA MET A 1 -5.50 -34.03 -13.46
C MET A 1 -5.34 -33.07 -14.62
N LEU A 2 -4.20 -33.17 -15.31
CA LEU A 2 -3.89 -32.41 -16.51
C LEU A 2 -4.91 -32.77 -17.60
N ASP A 3 -5.46 -31.75 -18.27
CA ASP A 3 -6.10 -31.95 -19.57
C ASP A 3 -5.42 -31.03 -20.58
N THR A 4 -4.79 -31.68 -21.55
CA THR A 4 -3.87 -31.15 -22.54
C THR A 4 -4.56 -31.04 -23.89
N ALA A 5 -4.23 -29.97 -24.61
CA ALA A 5 -4.31 -29.85 -26.07
C ALA A 5 -5.70 -29.67 -26.70
N ARG A 6 -5.95 -28.46 -27.20
CA ARG A 6 -6.72 -28.24 -28.43
C ARG A 6 -5.81 -27.60 -29.49
N PRO A 7 -5.95 -27.94 -30.78
CA PRO A 7 -5.03 -27.50 -31.83
C PRO A 7 -5.27 -26.04 -32.18
N THR A 8 -4.18 -25.31 -32.42
CA THR A 8 -4.13 -23.98 -33.02
C THR A 8 -4.72 -24.02 -34.43
N ARG A 9 -5.66 -23.11 -34.73
CA ARG A 9 -6.11 -22.84 -36.10
C ARG A 9 -5.04 -22.02 -36.82
N ASP A 10 -4.60 -22.51 -37.98
CA ASP A 10 -3.84 -21.73 -38.96
C ASP A 10 -4.62 -20.47 -39.36
N GLY A 11 -4.00 -19.30 -39.20
CA GLY A 11 -4.60 -18.03 -39.59
C GLY A 11 -4.01 -16.74 -39.01
N ASP A 12 -2.99 -16.80 -38.14
CA ASP A 12 -2.37 -15.56 -37.64
C ASP A 12 -1.43 -14.95 -38.69
N PRO A 13 -1.57 -13.65 -39.02
CA PRO A 13 -0.62 -12.97 -39.89
C PRO A 13 0.74 -12.87 -39.19
N ALA A 14 1.81 -13.16 -39.92
CA ALA A 14 3.19 -13.00 -39.42
C ALA A 14 3.41 -11.58 -38.85
N PRO A 15 4.23 -11.44 -37.79
CA PRO A 15 4.50 -10.13 -37.19
C PRO A 15 5.14 -9.21 -38.24
N ALA A 16 4.47 -8.09 -38.51
CA ALA A 16 4.92 -7.09 -39.45
C ALA A 16 6.27 -6.53 -39.01
N THR A 17 7.25 -6.57 -39.92
CA THR A 17 8.52 -5.85 -39.75
C THR A 17 8.22 -4.34 -39.73
N PRO A 18 8.64 -3.59 -38.70
CA PRO A 18 8.33 -2.16 -38.63
C PRO A 18 9.05 -1.42 -39.77
N PRO A 19 8.41 -0.40 -40.37
CA PRO A 19 9.01 0.37 -41.45
C PRO A 19 10.25 1.11 -40.95
N ALA A 20 11.33 1.01 -41.71
CA ALA A 20 12.55 1.79 -41.49
C ALA A 20 12.26 3.28 -41.77
N GLY A 21 12.31 4.13 -40.75
CA GLY A 21 12.29 5.59 -40.97
C GLY A 21 11.64 6.47 -39.90
N GLU A 22 11.13 5.96 -38.79
CA GLU A 22 10.66 6.83 -37.70
C GLU A 22 11.84 7.38 -36.88
N PRO A 23 11.80 8.66 -36.43
CA PRO A 23 12.81 9.21 -35.53
C PRO A 23 12.91 8.32 -34.30
N ARG A 24 14.12 7.89 -33.93
CA ARG A 24 14.32 7.09 -32.72
C ARG A 24 13.76 7.87 -31.53
N PRO A 25 12.79 7.33 -30.78
CA PRO A 25 12.33 7.98 -29.55
C PRO A 25 13.52 8.22 -28.62
N GLY A 26 13.53 9.35 -27.91
CA GLY A 26 14.54 9.65 -26.90
C GLY A 26 14.58 8.57 -25.80
N ARG A 27 15.71 8.45 -25.10
CA ARG A 27 15.77 7.61 -23.90
C ARG A 27 15.11 8.33 -22.73
N LEU A 28 14.33 7.61 -21.94
CA LEU A 28 13.67 8.11 -20.74
C LEU A 28 14.46 7.66 -19.51
N VAL A 29 14.76 8.59 -18.60
CA VAL A 29 15.26 8.24 -17.26
C VAL A 29 14.12 7.56 -16.50
N VAL A 30 14.35 6.33 -16.04
CA VAL A 30 13.38 5.53 -15.29
C VAL A 30 13.78 5.31 -13.85
N GLN A 31 15.02 5.63 -13.51
CA GLN A 31 15.54 5.59 -12.16
C GLN A 31 16.80 6.45 -12.08
N ARG A 32 16.97 7.22 -11.00
CA ARG A 32 18.22 7.87 -10.63
C ARG A 32 18.93 7.06 -9.55
N GLY A 33 20.25 7.02 -9.62
CA GLY A 33 21.08 6.40 -8.60
C GLY A 33 21.40 7.38 -7.49
N HIS A 34 20.61 7.33 -6.43
CA HIS A 34 20.88 8.04 -5.19
C HIS A 34 21.72 7.18 -4.23
N PHE A 35 22.49 7.83 -3.34
CA PHE A 35 23.33 7.14 -2.35
C PHE A 35 22.90 7.39 -0.90
N THR A 36 21.94 8.27 -0.66
CA THR A 36 21.31 8.53 0.65
C THR A 36 19.83 8.87 0.47
N GLY A 37 19.05 8.73 1.55
CA GLY A 37 17.64 9.10 1.58
C GLY A 37 17.37 10.61 1.55
N PRO A 38 16.08 10.99 1.51
CA PRO A 38 15.66 12.39 1.47
C PRO A 38 15.86 13.09 2.83
N THR A 39 16.00 12.33 3.92
CA THR A 39 16.25 12.85 5.27
C THR A 39 17.26 11.97 6.01
N ALA A 40 17.85 12.50 7.08
CA ALA A 40 18.77 11.77 7.95
C ALA A 40 18.09 10.65 8.78
N LEU A 41 16.75 10.60 8.81
CA LEU A 41 15.99 9.53 9.47
C LEU A 41 16.00 8.23 8.63
N VAL A 42 16.28 8.34 7.33
CA VAL A 42 16.31 7.20 6.42
C VAL A 42 17.72 6.61 6.39
N PRO A 43 17.89 5.30 6.68
CA PRO A 43 19.20 4.65 6.60
C PRO A 43 19.81 4.73 5.20
N GLU A 44 21.06 5.20 5.11
CA GLU A 44 21.80 5.36 3.84
C GLU A 44 22.00 4.02 3.10
N ASP A 45 22.10 2.91 3.85
CA ASP A 45 22.33 1.57 3.30
C ASP A 45 21.11 1.01 2.53
N LEU A 46 19.95 1.67 2.60
CA LEU A 46 18.83 1.37 1.69
C LEU A 46 19.13 1.78 0.24
N TYR A 47 20.14 2.62 0.03
CA TYR A 47 20.56 3.17 -1.27
C TYR A 47 21.90 2.59 -1.73
N ALA A 48 22.91 2.60 -0.87
CA ALA A 48 24.23 2.05 -1.19
C ALA A 48 24.95 1.56 0.07
N GLU A 49 25.35 0.30 0.07
CA GLU A 49 26.07 -0.35 1.16
C GLU A 49 27.59 -0.27 0.92
N VAL A 50 28.33 0.18 1.93
CA VAL A 50 29.80 0.12 1.93
C VAL A 50 30.23 -1.28 2.40
N LEU A 51 30.53 -2.17 1.44
CA LEU A 51 30.95 -3.56 1.73
C LEU A 51 32.35 -3.65 2.33
N ARG A 52 33.23 -2.73 1.96
CA ARG A 52 34.62 -2.63 2.45
C ARG A 52 35.12 -1.20 2.32
N GLY A 53 35.99 -0.78 3.25
CA GLY A 53 36.64 0.53 3.18
C GLY A 53 35.76 1.64 3.74
N ALA A 54 35.85 2.84 3.16
CA ALA A 54 35.10 4.01 3.62
C ALA A 54 34.65 4.86 2.44
N ALA A 55 33.41 5.35 2.50
CA ALA A 55 32.87 6.27 1.52
C ALA A 55 32.11 7.41 2.20
N ARG A 56 32.21 8.61 1.63
CA ARG A 56 31.34 9.73 1.96
C ARG A 56 30.17 9.75 0.98
N ARG A 57 28.94 9.71 1.51
CA ARG A 57 27.72 9.67 0.71
C ARG A 57 26.98 11.00 0.82
N GLU A 58 26.54 11.49 -0.33
CA GLU A 58 25.58 12.57 -0.52
C GLU A 58 24.47 12.03 -1.44
N ARG A 59 23.30 12.68 -1.47
CA ARG A 59 22.15 12.13 -2.18
C ARG A 59 22.44 11.76 -3.64
N ALA A 60 23.14 12.61 -4.39
CA ALA A 60 23.45 12.40 -5.80
C ALA A 60 24.94 12.13 -6.09
N ARG A 61 25.76 11.94 -5.06
CA ARG A 61 27.20 11.79 -5.18
C ARG A 61 27.79 10.90 -4.09
N ILE A 62 28.78 10.09 -4.44
CA ILE A 62 29.55 9.28 -3.48
C ILE A 62 31.04 9.45 -3.74
N GLU A 63 31.84 9.56 -2.69
CA GLU A 63 33.30 9.61 -2.72
C GLU A 63 33.86 8.38 -1.99
N LEU A 64 34.70 7.61 -2.68
CA LEU A 64 35.32 6.40 -2.15
C LEU A 64 36.79 6.69 -1.83
N ALA A 65 37.20 6.33 -0.60
CA ALA A 65 38.60 6.28 -0.20
C ALA A 65 39.31 5.09 -0.90
N PRO A 66 40.66 4.98 -0.83
CA PRO A 66 41.36 3.80 -1.33
C PRO A 66 40.89 2.49 -0.68
N ALA A 67 41.01 1.38 -1.42
CA ALA A 67 40.61 0.03 -1.02
C ALA A 67 39.12 -0.12 -0.63
N THR A 68 38.24 0.70 -1.20
CA THR A 68 36.81 0.73 -0.89
C THR A 68 36.00 -0.02 -1.93
N LEU A 69 34.94 -0.70 -1.49
CA LEU A 69 33.94 -1.32 -2.35
C LEU A 69 32.55 -0.94 -1.86
N VAL A 70 31.74 -0.37 -2.75
CA VAL A 70 30.34 0.00 -2.52
C VAL A 70 29.46 -0.80 -3.47
N SER A 71 28.33 -1.29 -2.96
CA SER A 71 27.31 -1.95 -3.77
C SER A 71 25.98 -1.20 -3.67
N THR A 72 25.33 -1.02 -4.82
CA THR A 72 23.94 -0.52 -4.88
C THR A 72 22.94 -1.68 -5.01
N ASN A 73 23.32 -2.93 -4.67
CA ASN A 73 22.39 -4.05 -4.56
C ASN A 73 21.52 -3.96 -3.29
N THR A 74 20.78 -2.87 -3.21
CA THR A 74 19.96 -2.44 -2.09
C THR A 74 18.53 -2.24 -2.60
N TYR A 75 17.62 -1.84 -1.72
CA TYR A 75 16.22 -1.57 -2.11
C TYR A 75 16.10 -0.47 -3.16
N TRP A 76 16.71 0.69 -2.94
CA TRP A 76 16.63 1.83 -3.86
C TRP A 76 17.69 1.80 -4.95
N GLY A 77 18.86 1.21 -4.68
CA GLY A 77 20.02 1.30 -5.55
C GLY A 77 19.98 0.41 -6.79
N ARG A 78 19.10 -0.59 -6.82
CA ARG A 78 18.99 -1.57 -7.90
C ARG A 78 17.79 -1.32 -8.79
N LEU A 79 17.87 -1.81 -10.03
CA LEU A 79 16.75 -1.92 -10.96
C LEU A 79 16.24 -3.37 -10.97
N HIS A 80 14.97 -3.59 -10.64
CA HIS A 80 14.37 -4.92 -10.59
C HIS A 80 14.02 -5.44 -12.00
N ALA A 81 15.06 -5.84 -12.75
CA ALA A 81 14.98 -6.22 -14.16
C ALA A 81 13.93 -7.30 -14.49
N THR A 82 13.61 -8.19 -13.54
CA THR A 82 12.53 -9.17 -13.71
C THR A 82 11.16 -8.55 -13.97
N TYR A 83 10.83 -7.43 -13.33
CA TYR A 83 9.59 -6.71 -13.54
C TYR A 83 9.58 -6.01 -14.90
N TRP A 84 10.71 -5.42 -15.28
CA TRP A 84 10.89 -4.80 -16.60
C TRP A 84 10.73 -5.83 -17.72
N GLN A 85 11.41 -6.97 -17.66
CA GLN A 85 11.30 -8.00 -18.68
C GLN A 85 9.88 -8.57 -18.79
N ARG A 86 9.18 -8.72 -17.66
CA ARG A 86 7.84 -9.31 -17.65
C ARG A 86 6.77 -8.39 -18.22
N TRP A 87 6.81 -7.10 -17.89
CA TRP A 87 5.67 -6.19 -18.10
C TRP A 87 5.91 -5.13 -19.18
N THR A 88 7.16 -4.90 -19.59
CA THR A 88 7.54 -3.84 -20.53
C THR A 88 8.08 -4.40 -21.84
N ALA A 89 8.19 -3.54 -22.86
CA ALA A 89 8.83 -3.87 -24.13
C ALA A 89 10.34 -3.58 -24.14
N VAL A 90 10.94 -3.26 -22.99
CA VAL A 90 12.32 -2.78 -22.87
C VAL A 90 13.31 -3.95 -23.03
N PRO A 91 14.17 -3.95 -24.07
CA PRO A 91 15.14 -5.02 -24.29
C PRO A 91 16.47 -4.77 -23.56
N GLU A 92 16.76 -3.53 -23.19
CA GLU A 92 18.00 -3.11 -22.55
C GLU A 92 17.79 -1.89 -21.66
N VAL A 93 18.63 -1.76 -20.63
CA VAL A 93 18.78 -0.55 -19.83
C VAL A 93 20.20 -0.02 -19.98
N ARG A 94 20.34 1.31 -19.89
CA ARG A 94 21.63 2.00 -19.93
C ARG A 94 21.81 2.81 -18.68
N VAL A 95 22.99 2.72 -18.09
CA VAL A 95 23.39 3.50 -16.91
C VAL A 95 24.44 4.50 -17.33
N THR A 96 24.17 5.78 -17.12
CA THR A 96 25.13 6.87 -17.34
C THR A 96 25.51 7.52 -16.02
N LEU A 97 26.77 7.88 -15.86
CA LEU A 97 27.26 8.58 -14.66
C LEU A 97 28.52 9.39 -14.98
N ARG A 98 28.87 10.34 -14.11
CA ARG A 98 30.17 11.01 -14.13
C ARG A 98 31.05 10.45 -13.04
N ALA A 99 32.27 10.06 -13.41
CA ALA A 99 33.25 9.50 -12.49
C ALA A 99 34.56 10.30 -12.57
N SER A 100 35.12 10.66 -11.41
CA SER A 100 36.38 11.40 -11.29
C SER A 100 37.31 10.74 -10.30
N GLY A 101 38.53 10.41 -10.74
CA GLY A 101 39.56 9.78 -9.91
C GLY A 101 40.09 8.51 -10.55
N ARG A 102 40.40 7.50 -9.74
CA ARG A 102 40.91 6.22 -10.23
C ARG A 102 40.25 5.05 -9.53
N GLY A 103 39.56 4.21 -10.31
CA GLY A 103 38.85 3.04 -9.80
C GLY A 103 38.08 2.37 -10.92
N ARG A 104 37.03 1.63 -10.55
CA ARG A 104 36.23 0.86 -11.49
C ARG A 104 34.76 0.88 -11.10
N VAL A 105 33.92 0.87 -12.13
CA VAL A 105 32.47 0.72 -11.98
C VAL A 105 32.03 -0.53 -12.72
N TRP A 106 31.26 -1.38 -12.06
CA TRP A 106 30.67 -2.58 -12.64
C TRP A 106 29.16 -2.42 -12.71
N LEU A 107 28.58 -2.77 -13.87
CA LEU A 107 27.17 -3.11 -13.96
C LEU A 107 27.04 -4.60 -13.65
N MET A 108 26.28 -4.90 -12.60
CA MET A 108 26.11 -6.24 -12.07
C MET A 108 24.68 -6.73 -12.31
N ALA A 109 24.49 -8.05 -12.36
CA ALA A 109 23.19 -8.70 -12.47
C ALA A 109 23.07 -9.88 -11.51
N SER A 110 21.84 -10.20 -11.09
CA SER A 110 21.49 -11.43 -10.36
C SER A 110 20.45 -12.24 -11.14
N ASP A 111 20.26 -13.48 -10.72
CA ASP A 111 19.15 -14.35 -11.14
C ASP A 111 18.16 -14.61 -9.98
N THR A 112 17.13 -15.43 -10.24
CA THR A 112 16.17 -15.91 -9.24
C THR A 112 16.81 -16.54 -7.98
N ASN A 113 18.04 -17.03 -8.07
CA ASN A 113 18.78 -17.68 -6.99
C ASN A 113 19.76 -16.72 -6.29
N LYS A 114 19.68 -15.42 -6.60
CA LYS A 114 20.56 -14.36 -6.09
C LYS A 114 22.03 -14.51 -6.50
N VAL A 115 22.32 -15.24 -7.57
CA VAL A 115 23.72 -15.44 -8.00
C VAL A 115 24.17 -14.23 -8.81
N ALA A 116 25.16 -13.51 -8.30
CA ALA A 116 25.69 -12.30 -8.94
C ALA A 116 26.64 -12.62 -10.11
N ARG A 117 26.60 -11.77 -11.14
CA ARG A 117 27.54 -11.76 -12.27
C ARG A 117 27.79 -10.34 -12.77
N ALA A 118 28.99 -10.08 -13.28
CA ALA A 118 29.26 -8.85 -14.02
C ALA A 118 28.59 -8.90 -15.39
N VAL A 119 28.03 -7.76 -15.82
CA VAL A 119 27.44 -7.54 -17.14
C VAL A 119 28.40 -6.73 -17.99
N GLU A 120 28.83 -5.59 -17.46
CA GLU A 120 29.77 -4.67 -18.11
C GLU A 120 30.62 -3.97 -17.06
N VAL A 121 31.79 -3.49 -17.45
CA VAL A 121 32.78 -2.89 -16.55
C VAL A 121 33.43 -1.70 -17.24
N ALA A 122 33.60 -0.61 -16.50
CA ALA A 122 34.39 0.55 -16.94
C ALA A 122 35.50 0.85 -15.93
N ASP A 123 36.74 0.88 -16.42
CA ASP A 123 37.87 1.45 -15.69
C ASP A 123 37.82 2.98 -15.80
N VAL A 124 38.08 3.65 -14.67
CA VAL A 124 38.10 5.12 -14.58
C VAL A 124 39.51 5.56 -14.22
N ASP A 125 40.04 6.48 -15.02
CA ASP A 125 41.28 7.21 -14.76
C ASP A 125 41.10 8.67 -15.22
N GLY A 126 41.07 9.59 -14.28
CA GLY A 126 40.72 11.00 -14.51
C GLY A 126 39.21 11.27 -14.37
N ASP A 127 38.72 12.33 -15.02
CA ASP A 127 37.31 12.73 -15.02
C ASP A 127 36.67 12.35 -16.36
N THR A 128 35.71 11.43 -16.32
CA THR A 128 35.06 10.88 -17.51
C THR A 128 33.58 10.61 -17.28
N ALA A 129 32.80 10.72 -18.36
CA ALA A 129 31.48 10.12 -18.42
C ALA A 129 31.62 8.61 -18.64
N VAL A 130 30.84 7.83 -17.91
CA VAL A 130 30.76 6.37 -18.02
C VAL A 130 29.37 6.01 -18.51
N GLU A 131 29.30 5.14 -19.51
CA GLU A 131 28.07 4.53 -19.99
C GLU A 131 28.22 3.00 -19.92
N LEU A 132 27.27 2.32 -19.28
CA LEU A 132 27.20 0.86 -19.18
C LEU A 132 25.82 0.40 -19.66
N THR A 133 25.73 -0.73 -20.33
CA THR A 133 24.51 -1.27 -20.92
C THR A 133 24.25 -2.70 -20.44
N GLY A 134 23.01 -2.96 -20.02
CA GLY A 134 22.57 -4.29 -19.60
C GLY A 134 21.33 -4.75 -20.38
N SER A 135 21.42 -5.91 -21.02
CA SER A 135 20.27 -6.58 -21.62
C SER A 135 19.26 -6.98 -20.55
N VAL A 136 17.97 -6.87 -20.87
CA VAL A 136 16.82 -7.27 -20.03
C VAL A 136 16.20 -8.56 -20.60
N ASP A 137 17.01 -9.63 -20.67
CA ASP A 137 16.68 -10.86 -21.40
C ASP A 137 16.72 -12.15 -20.55
N ARG A 138 17.36 -12.14 -19.38
CA ARG A 138 17.58 -13.32 -18.52
C ARG A 138 17.08 -13.14 -17.09
N PHE A 139 15.86 -12.62 -16.95
CA PHE A 139 15.23 -12.26 -15.69
C PHE A 139 13.76 -12.71 -15.56
N LEU A 140 13.29 -13.66 -16.36
CA LEU A 140 11.85 -14.03 -16.42
C LEU A 140 11.22 -14.36 -15.04
N ASP A 141 11.95 -15.09 -14.21
CA ASP A 141 11.49 -15.53 -12.88
C ASP A 141 12.15 -14.75 -11.74
N GLY A 142 13.13 -13.90 -12.03
CA GLY A 142 13.80 -13.10 -11.02
C GLY A 142 15.15 -12.53 -11.42
N GLY A 143 15.65 -11.67 -10.53
CA GLY A 143 16.91 -10.96 -10.63
C GLY A 143 16.75 -9.47 -10.92
N GLY A 144 17.87 -8.78 -10.88
CA GLY A 144 17.94 -7.34 -11.14
C GLY A 144 19.34 -6.88 -11.48
N LEU A 145 19.47 -5.59 -11.75
CA LEU A 145 20.70 -4.91 -12.14
C LEU A 145 21.10 -3.88 -11.09
N TRP A 146 22.39 -3.74 -10.79
CA TRP A 146 22.90 -2.74 -9.85
C TRP A 146 24.33 -2.31 -10.22
N LEU A 147 24.85 -1.29 -9.54
CA LEU A 147 26.23 -0.87 -9.67
C LEU A 147 27.08 -1.37 -8.50
N GLU A 148 28.28 -1.82 -8.80
CA GLU A 148 29.37 -1.88 -7.83
C GLU A 148 30.42 -0.85 -8.20
N ILE A 149 30.97 -0.16 -7.19
CA ILE A 149 31.94 0.92 -7.36
C ILE A 149 33.11 0.61 -6.44
N GLY A 150 34.32 0.58 -6.99
CA GLY A 150 35.48 0.11 -6.25
C GLY A 150 36.75 0.87 -6.58
N THR A 151 37.62 0.95 -5.59
CA THR A 151 38.94 1.56 -5.67
C THR A 151 40.01 0.57 -5.20
N ASP A 152 41.18 0.63 -5.85
CA ASP A 152 42.37 -0.08 -5.39
C ASP A 152 43.22 0.88 -4.54
N THR A 153 44.16 1.59 -5.15
CA THR A 153 45.05 2.55 -4.45
C THR A 153 44.62 4.00 -4.59
N GLY A 154 43.70 4.31 -5.51
CA GLY A 154 43.19 5.65 -5.77
C GLY A 154 41.90 5.98 -5.02
N GLU A 155 41.43 7.20 -5.21
CA GLU A 155 40.11 7.66 -4.77
C GLU A 155 39.18 7.79 -5.97
N LEU A 156 37.88 7.65 -5.77
CA LEU A 156 36.90 7.76 -6.86
C LEU A 156 35.64 8.49 -6.38
N ALA A 157 35.25 9.54 -7.10
CA ALA A 157 33.97 10.19 -6.92
C ALA A 157 33.02 9.80 -8.07
N VAL A 158 31.80 9.37 -7.75
CA VAL A 158 30.74 9.07 -8.72
C VAL A 158 29.54 9.96 -8.45
N SER A 159 28.96 10.54 -9.49
CA SER A 159 27.79 11.41 -9.40
C SER A 159 26.89 11.32 -10.63
N GLY A 160 25.65 11.77 -10.51
CA GLY A 160 24.72 11.88 -11.64
C GLY A 160 24.40 10.54 -12.29
N VAL A 161 24.18 9.50 -11.48
CA VAL A 161 23.81 8.16 -11.97
C VAL A 161 22.38 8.20 -12.48
N GLU A 162 22.17 7.84 -13.75
CA GLU A 162 20.86 7.77 -14.39
C GLU A 162 20.69 6.44 -15.13
N TRP A 163 19.59 5.76 -14.85
CA TRP A 163 19.15 4.56 -15.56
C TRP A 163 18.12 4.98 -16.61
N THR A 164 18.42 4.70 -17.88
CA THR A 164 17.59 5.11 -19.01
C THR A 164 17.18 3.91 -19.86
N VAL A 165 16.01 4.00 -20.47
CA VAL A 165 15.47 2.99 -21.40
C VAL A 165 14.98 3.67 -22.68
N ALA A 166 14.96 2.93 -23.79
CA ALA A 166 14.25 3.38 -24.99
C ALA A 166 12.73 3.25 -24.75
N VAL A 167 11.98 4.32 -25.00
CA VAL A 167 10.52 4.28 -24.83
C VAL A 167 9.86 3.84 -26.14
N PRO A 168 8.92 2.88 -26.11
CA PRO A 168 8.26 2.44 -27.33
C PRO A 168 7.31 3.48 -27.93
N ARG A 169 6.81 4.43 -27.12
CA ARG A 169 5.87 5.49 -27.51
C ARG A 169 6.01 6.69 -26.58
N PRO A 170 5.63 7.91 -26.99
CA PRO A 170 5.57 9.04 -26.06
C PRO A 170 4.72 8.70 -24.82
N PRO A 171 5.21 9.01 -23.60
CA PRO A 171 4.43 8.80 -22.38
C PRO A 171 3.20 9.71 -22.40
N ARG A 172 2.08 9.23 -21.81
CA ARG A 172 0.94 10.11 -21.55
C ARG A 172 1.30 11.08 -20.42
N PRO A 173 0.73 12.29 -20.42
CA PRO A 173 0.78 13.16 -19.26
C PRO A 173 0.32 12.44 -17.99
N THR A 174 0.98 12.74 -16.87
CA THR A 174 0.59 12.21 -15.55
C THR A 174 0.14 13.36 -14.66
N SER A 175 -0.94 13.18 -13.92
CA SER A 175 -1.35 14.06 -12.82
C SER A 175 -1.15 13.34 -11.49
N LEU A 176 -0.57 14.03 -10.51
CA LEU A 176 -0.43 13.53 -9.15
C LEU A 176 -1.63 14.01 -8.33
N THR A 177 -2.28 13.13 -7.58
CA THR A 177 -3.42 13.48 -6.71
C THR A 177 -3.11 13.13 -5.26
N ILE A 178 -3.11 14.14 -4.39
CA ILE A 178 -2.95 14.02 -2.94
C ILE A 178 -4.31 14.27 -2.29
N CYS A 179 -4.74 13.36 -1.43
CA CYS A 179 -5.96 13.53 -0.65
C CYS A 179 -5.60 13.95 0.77
N THR A 180 -6.23 14.99 1.30
CA THR A 180 -5.94 15.45 2.66
C THR A 180 -7.20 15.73 3.48
N TYR A 181 -7.12 15.44 4.78
CA TYR A 181 -8.16 15.74 5.76
C TYR A 181 -7.53 16.13 7.10
N ASN A 182 -7.46 17.44 7.37
CA ASN A 182 -6.95 18.01 8.63
C ASN A 182 -5.51 17.56 9.00
N ARG A 183 -4.65 17.28 8.01
CA ARG A 183 -3.23 16.91 8.18
C ARG A 183 -2.33 17.89 7.44
N VAL A 184 -2.51 19.16 7.76
CA VAL A 184 -1.97 20.23 6.93
C VAL A 184 -0.45 20.24 6.87
N GLU A 185 0.24 20.04 8.01
CA GLU A 185 1.70 20.02 8.02
C GLU A 185 2.27 18.84 7.23
N ASP A 186 1.65 17.66 7.33
CA ASP A 186 2.05 16.47 6.58
C ASP A 186 1.91 16.72 5.08
N CYS A 187 0.76 17.23 4.64
CA CYS A 187 0.52 17.57 3.24
C CYS A 187 1.53 18.63 2.72
N LEU A 188 1.80 19.68 3.51
CA LEU A 188 2.80 20.70 3.17
C LEU A 188 4.22 20.12 3.08
N ASN A 189 4.55 19.13 3.89
CA ASN A 189 5.84 18.43 3.83
C ASN A 189 5.96 17.59 2.54
N THR A 190 4.91 16.87 2.15
CA THR A 190 4.88 16.12 0.88
C THR A 190 5.00 17.06 -0.32
N LEU A 191 4.28 18.19 -0.31
CA LEU A 191 4.38 19.23 -1.35
C LEU A 191 5.78 19.85 -1.42
N GLN A 192 6.39 20.14 -0.28
CA GLN A 192 7.76 20.66 -0.25
C GLN A 192 8.78 19.66 -0.79
N ALA A 193 8.65 18.37 -0.43
CA ALA A 193 9.53 17.33 -0.95
C ALA A 193 9.48 17.23 -2.49
N LEU A 194 8.30 17.44 -3.10
CA LEU A 194 8.16 17.54 -4.56
C LEU A 194 8.87 18.77 -5.14
N LEU A 195 8.74 19.95 -4.51
CA LEU A 195 9.42 21.18 -4.94
C LEU A 195 10.95 21.08 -4.84
N ASP A 196 11.43 20.38 -3.81
CA ASP A 196 12.86 20.17 -3.57
C ASP A 196 13.50 19.21 -4.60
N ASP A 197 12.70 18.53 -5.42
CA ASP A 197 13.14 17.69 -6.53
C ASP A 197 12.48 18.08 -7.88
N PRO A 198 13.00 19.12 -8.56
CA PRO A 198 12.46 19.60 -9.83
C PRO A 198 12.43 18.53 -10.94
N THR A 199 13.33 17.54 -10.89
CA THR A 199 13.38 16.45 -11.88
C THR A 199 12.21 15.49 -11.71
N ALA A 200 11.83 15.19 -10.46
CA ALA A 200 10.64 14.41 -10.16
C ALA A 200 9.37 15.21 -10.46
N LEU A 201 9.31 16.49 -10.07
CA LEU A 201 8.16 17.35 -10.34
C LEU A 201 7.88 17.51 -11.85
N ALA A 202 8.92 17.59 -12.68
CA ALA A 202 8.77 17.65 -14.13
C ALA A 202 8.15 16.39 -14.77
N ARG A 203 7.94 15.31 -14.00
CA ARG A 203 7.25 14.09 -14.47
C ARG A 203 5.74 14.18 -14.39
N VAL A 204 5.21 15.18 -13.71
CA VAL A 204 3.78 15.38 -13.55
C VAL A 204 3.41 16.74 -14.11
N GLU A 205 2.31 16.79 -14.84
CA GLU A 205 1.80 18.04 -15.42
C GLU A 205 1.02 18.84 -14.37
N LEU A 206 0.30 18.13 -13.50
CA LEU A 206 -0.51 18.71 -12.45
C LEU A 206 -0.27 17.98 -11.14
N VAL A 207 -0.21 18.74 -10.05
CA VAL A 207 -0.31 18.25 -8.67
C VAL A 207 -1.64 18.74 -8.13
N ARG A 208 -2.61 17.84 -7.97
CA ARG A 208 -3.92 18.13 -7.42
C ARG A 208 -3.96 17.77 -5.94
N VAL A 209 -4.28 18.73 -5.09
CA VAL A 209 -4.53 18.50 -3.67
C VAL A 209 -6.03 18.60 -3.45
N VAL A 210 -6.64 17.48 -3.06
CA VAL A 210 -8.06 17.36 -2.74
C VAL A 210 -8.22 17.47 -1.23
N ASP A 211 -8.52 18.68 -0.77
CA ASP A 211 -8.69 19.00 0.64
C ASP A 211 -10.14 18.84 1.08
N GLN A 212 -10.34 17.83 1.92
CA GLN A 212 -11.64 17.42 2.46
C GLN A 212 -11.83 17.90 3.91
N GLY A 213 -10.86 18.65 4.44
CA GLY A 213 -10.76 19.05 5.83
C GLY A 213 -11.59 20.29 6.19
N SER A 214 -11.93 20.35 7.48
CA SER A 214 -12.40 21.59 8.12
C SER A 214 -11.24 22.55 8.41
N ASP A 215 -10.02 22.04 8.43
CA ASP A 215 -8.79 22.73 8.75
C ASP A 215 -7.90 22.78 7.49
N PRO A 216 -8.08 23.79 6.62
CA PRO A 216 -7.53 23.77 5.26
C PRO A 216 -6.06 24.18 5.20
N LEU A 217 -5.38 23.77 4.12
CA LEU A 217 -3.99 24.19 3.83
C LEU A 217 -3.83 25.72 3.82
N GLU A 218 -4.81 26.44 3.26
CA GLU A 218 -4.83 27.90 3.16
C GLU A 218 -4.73 28.61 4.51
N SER A 219 -5.03 27.95 5.63
CA SER A 219 -4.94 28.58 6.94
C SER A 219 -3.51 28.61 7.51
N ARG A 220 -2.50 28.15 6.76
CA ARG A 220 -1.08 28.16 7.15
C ARG A 220 -0.33 29.15 6.28
N ASP A 221 0.44 30.04 6.89
CA ASP A 221 1.25 31.03 6.17
C ASP A 221 2.21 30.37 5.16
N ARG A 222 2.73 29.17 5.49
CA ARG A 222 3.62 28.39 4.62
C ARG A 222 2.96 27.96 3.30
N PHE A 223 1.63 27.80 3.26
CA PHE A 223 0.95 27.34 2.04
C PHE A 223 1.09 28.35 0.90
N ALA A 224 1.01 29.66 1.18
CA ALA A 224 1.13 30.69 0.15
C ALA A 224 2.47 30.57 -0.61
N ALA A 225 3.58 30.42 0.12
CA ALA A 225 4.90 30.25 -0.48
C ALA A 225 5.03 28.93 -1.28
N VAL A 226 4.43 27.85 -0.78
CA VAL A 226 4.40 26.55 -1.49
C VAL A 226 3.59 26.67 -2.78
N ALA A 227 2.39 27.26 -2.72
CA ALA A 227 1.52 27.44 -3.87
C ALA A 227 2.17 28.33 -4.94
N ASP A 228 2.80 29.44 -4.54
CA ASP A 228 3.53 30.32 -5.45
C ASP A 228 4.70 29.60 -6.13
N ALA A 229 5.41 28.72 -5.41
CA ALA A 229 6.52 27.94 -5.97
C ALA A 229 6.06 26.88 -6.99
N PHE A 230 4.89 26.27 -6.81
CA PHE A 230 4.29 25.40 -7.82
C PHE A 230 3.71 26.16 -9.01
N GLY A 231 3.17 27.36 -8.79
CA GLY A 231 2.46 28.14 -9.80
C GLY A 231 1.28 27.35 -10.39
N ALA A 232 1.17 27.34 -11.71
CA ALA A 232 0.07 26.68 -12.43
C ALA A 232 0.05 25.15 -12.30
N THR A 233 1.14 24.53 -11.84
CA THR A 233 1.23 23.08 -11.62
C THR A 233 0.35 22.63 -10.46
N LEU A 234 0.12 23.47 -9.44
CA LEU A 234 -0.71 23.11 -8.29
C LEU A 234 -2.18 23.43 -8.55
N VAL A 235 -3.03 22.42 -8.41
CA VAL A 235 -4.49 22.55 -8.35
C VAL A 235 -4.94 22.22 -6.94
N TYR A 236 -5.08 23.26 -6.10
CA TYR A 236 -5.68 23.11 -4.77
C TYR A 236 -7.20 23.17 -4.88
N GLN A 237 -7.87 22.12 -4.40
CA GLN A 237 -9.31 21.97 -4.53
C GLN A 237 -9.92 21.54 -3.20
N ARG A 238 -10.91 22.30 -2.74
CA ARG A 238 -11.71 21.93 -1.57
C ARG A 238 -12.97 21.17 -1.97
N GLN A 239 -13.35 20.17 -1.19
CA GLN A 239 -14.61 19.43 -1.39
C GLN A 239 -15.17 18.89 -0.05
N PRO A 240 -16.42 18.44 0.02
CA PRO A 240 -16.95 17.74 1.19
C PRO A 240 -16.14 16.47 1.54
N ASN A 241 -16.21 16.04 2.80
CA ASN A 241 -15.52 14.83 3.22
C ASN A 241 -16.21 13.56 2.71
N LEU A 242 -15.68 13.01 1.64
CA LEU A 242 -16.06 11.74 1.02
C LEU A 242 -15.04 10.63 1.31
N GLY A 243 -14.17 10.86 2.31
CA GLY A 243 -13.13 9.93 2.73
C GLY A 243 -12.05 9.70 1.67
N GLY A 244 -11.24 8.65 1.85
CA GLY A 244 -10.11 8.34 0.97
C GLY A 244 -10.56 8.06 -0.46
N ALA A 245 -11.56 7.20 -0.64
CA ALA A 245 -12.04 6.84 -1.97
C ALA A 245 -12.56 8.06 -2.74
N GLY A 246 -13.27 8.98 -2.08
CA GLY A 246 -13.80 10.17 -2.73
C GLY A 246 -12.74 11.19 -3.12
N GLY A 247 -11.69 11.33 -2.31
CA GLY A 247 -10.53 12.15 -2.65
C GLY A 247 -9.78 11.58 -3.86
N PHE A 248 -9.42 10.30 -3.82
CA PHE A 248 -8.61 9.69 -4.88
C PHE A 248 -9.39 9.59 -6.19
N THR A 249 -10.69 9.28 -6.10
CA THR A 249 -11.56 9.28 -7.27
C THR A 249 -11.68 10.66 -7.90
N ARG A 250 -11.53 11.76 -7.14
CA ARG A 250 -11.57 13.10 -7.72
C ARG A 250 -10.41 13.30 -8.70
N GLY A 251 -9.22 12.78 -8.37
CA GLY A 251 -8.08 12.75 -9.29
C GLY A 251 -8.40 12.05 -10.60
N LEU A 252 -8.94 10.83 -10.52
CA LEU A 252 -9.35 10.02 -11.68
C LEU A 252 -10.47 10.70 -12.50
N TYR A 253 -11.43 11.31 -11.81
CA TYR A 253 -12.58 12.02 -12.38
C TYR A 253 -12.14 13.23 -13.20
N GLU A 254 -11.23 14.05 -12.67
CA GLU A 254 -10.73 15.22 -13.39
C GLU A 254 -9.80 14.82 -14.55
N ALA A 255 -8.95 13.81 -14.34
CA ALA A 255 -8.01 13.32 -15.34
C ALA A 255 -8.67 12.67 -16.58
N THR A 256 -9.97 12.35 -16.50
CA THR A 256 -10.75 11.72 -17.58
C THR A 256 -12.03 12.50 -17.90
N ALA A 257 -12.02 13.81 -17.65
CA ALA A 257 -13.21 14.66 -17.78
C ALA A 257 -13.61 14.99 -19.22
N GLY A 258 -12.65 15.04 -20.14
CA GLY A 258 -12.82 15.52 -21.50
C GLY A 258 -12.66 14.45 -22.57
N ASP A 259 -12.10 14.87 -23.70
CA ASP A 259 -11.74 13.99 -24.81
C ASP A 259 -10.65 13.00 -24.36
N PRO A 260 -10.71 11.71 -24.73
CA PRO A 260 -9.66 10.74 -24.43
C PRO A 260 -8.24 11.14 -24.88
N ALA A 261 -8.10 12.07 -25.83
CA ALA A 261 -6.80 12.61 -26.24
C ALA A 261 -6.14 13.49 -25.15
N ASP A 262 -6.93 14.06 -24.25
CA ASP A 262 -6.51 14.93 -23.14
C ASP A 262 -6.42 14.17 -21.80
N ASP A 263 -6.60 12.84 -21.82
CA ASP A 263 -6.59 12.02 -20.62
C ASP A 263 -5.18 11.98 -19.96
N HIS A 264 -5.14 12.09 -18.63
CA HIS A 264 -3.92 11.91 -17.85
C HIS A 264 -3.91 10.56 -17.14
N ASP A 265 -2.74 9.89 -17.13
CA ASP A 265 -2.50 8.87 -16.11
C ASP A 265 -2.49 9.53 -14.72
N VAL A 266 -2.92 8.83 -13.67
CA VAL A 266 -3.06 9.43 -12.33
C VAL A 266 -2.19 8.71 -11.32
N LEU A 267 -1.25 9.43 -10.71
CA LEU A 267 -0.49 8.97 -9.56
C LEU A 267 -1.19 9.42 -8.28
N LEU A 268 -1.87 8.49 -7.62
CA LEU A 268 -2.45 8.67 -6.29
C LEU A 268 -1.35 8.68 -5.23
N MET A 269 -1.47 9.50 -4.19
CA MET A 269 -0.53 9.57 -3.07
C MET A 269 -1.23 10.03 -1.78
N ASP A 270 -0.88 9.42 -0.65
CA ASP A 270 -1.33 9.88 0.67
C ASP A 270 -0.62 11.21 1.07
N ASP A 271 -1.24 11.97 1.97
CA ASP A 271 -0.68 13.24 2.46
C ASP A 271 0.37 13.07 3.56
N ASP A 272 0.28 12.00 4.36
CA ASP A 272 1.13 11.68 5.50
C ASP A 272 2.24 10.67 5.21
N VAL A 273 2.91 10.86 4.07
CA VAL A 273 4.10 10.10 3.68
C VAL A 273 5.38 10.88 3.90
N LEU A 274 6.44 10.20 4.34
CA LEU A 274 7.80 10.67 4.09
C LEU A 274 8.16 10.29 2.65
N LEU A 275 8.11 11.29 1.77
CA LEU A 275 8.30 11.12 0.33
C LEU A 275 9.79 11.12 -0.05
N ASP A 276 10.22 10.07 -0.76
CA ASP A 276 11.35 10.20 -1.69
C ASP A 276 10.79 10.44 -3.09
N PRO A 277 10.97 11.65 -3.69
CA PRO A 277 10.40 11.99 -4.99
C PRO A 277 10.82 11.08 -6.15
N GLU A 278 11.88 10.28 -5.96
CA GLU A 278 12.30 9.25 -6.90
C GLU A 278 11.19 8.24 -7.23
N ILE A 279 10.23 8.01 -6.33
CA ILE A 279 9.05 7.17 -6.64
C ILE A 279 8.28 7.70 -7.87
N VAL A 280 8.15 9.01 -8.03
CA VAL A 280 7.43 9.62 -9.17
C VAL A 280 8.13 9.27 -10.48
N VAL A 281 9.46 9.35 -10.51
CA VAL A 281 10.28 8.98 -11.68
C VAL A 281 10.12 7.51 -12.03
N ARG A 282 10.16 6.63 -11.01
CA ARG A 282 10.09 5.17 -11.20
C ARG A 282 8.72 4.71 -11.68
N LEU A 283 7.64 5.15 -11.03
CA LEU A 283 6.29 4.72 -11.38
C LEU A 283 5.88 5.24 -12.76
N THR A 284 6.11 6.53 -13.06
CA THR A 284 5.81 7.10 -14.38
C THR A 284 6.67 6.48 -15.49
N GLY A 285 7.96 6.29 -15.23
CA GLY A 285 8.89 5.68 -16.17
C GLY A 285 8.54 4.22 -16.49
N PHE A 286 8.18 3.44 -15.49
CA PHE A 286 7.75 2.05 -15.67
C PHE A 286 6.41 1.98 -16.42
N ALA A 287 5.41 2.77 -16.01
CA ALA A 287 4.09 2.81 -16.64
C ALA A 287 4.17 3.16 -18.13
N ALA A 288 5.00 4.13 -18.50
CA ALA A 288 5.25 4.53 -19.89
C ALA A 288 5.79 3.38 -20.77
N CYS A 289 6.49 2.42 -20.17
CA CYS A 289 7.13 1.32 -20.87
C CYS A 289 6.29 0.03 -20.91
N THR A 290 5.16 -0.02 -20.19
CA THR A 290 4.30 -1.21 -20.13
C THR A 290 3.76 -1.60 -21.50
N THR A 291 3.76 -2.91 -21.79
CA THR A 291 3.23 -3.47 -23.05
C THR A 291 1.72 -3.34 -23.16
N ASN A 292 1.02 -3.47 -22.03
CA ASN A 292 -0.40 -3.21 -21.88
C ASN A 292 -0.57 -2.26 -20.68
N PRO A 293 -1.59 -1.38 -20.66
CA PRO A 293 -1.89 -0.58 -19.48
C PRO A 293 -1.95 -1.46 -18.23
N ALA A 294 -1.25 -1.06 -17.18
CA ALA A 294 -1.20 -1.77 -15.91
C ALA A 294 -1.22 -0.74 -14.78
N ILE A 295 -1.84 -1.11 -13.65
CA ILE A 295 -1.76 -0.36 -12.42
C ILE A 295 -0.34 -0.55 -11.86
N VAL A 296 0.37 0.54 -11.59
CA VAL A 296 1.77 0.50 -11.10
C VAL A 296 1.82 1.12 -9.70
N GLY A 297 1.89 0.27 -8.70
CA GLY A 297 1.94 0.65 -7.30
C GLY A 297 3.36 0.78 -6.76
N GLY A 298 3.56 1.75 -5.88
CA GLY A 298 4.71 1.78 -4.98
C GLY A 298 4.49 0.89 -3.77
N GLN A 299 5.56 0.35 -3.23
CA GLN A 299 5.55 -0.37 -1.96
C GLN A 299 5.51 0.60 -0.78
N MET A 300 5.01 0.12 0.36
CA MET A 300 5.01 0.88 1.60
C MET A 300 6.18 0.45 2.48
N LEU A 301 7.01 1.40 2.89
CA LEU A 301 8.00 1.25 3.94
C LEU A 301 7.42 1.81 5.26
N ASN A 302 7.87 1.27 6.38
CA ASN A 302 7.40 1.69 7.70
C ASN A 302 8.06 3.00 8.14
N LEU A 303 7.28 4.05 8.38
CA LEU A 303 7.79 5.38 8.75
C LEU A 303 8.57 5.39 10.07
N LEU A 304 8.08 4.69 11.09
CA LEU A 304 8.74 4.60 12.40
C LEU A 304 9.96 3.67 12.35
N HIS A 305 9.90 2.63 11.51
CA HIS A 305 10.97 1.65 11.31
C HIS A 305 11.47 1.62 9.86
N PRO A 306 12.17 2.67 9.39
CA PRO A 306 12.41 2.94 7.97
C PRO A 306 13.20 1.88 7.20
N GLY A 307 13.86 0.95 7.90
CA GLY A 307 14.51 -0.21 7.28
C GLY A 307 13.57 -1.38 6.93
N HIS A 308 12.28 -1.30 7.23
CA HIS A 308 11.31 -2.36 6.97
C HIS A 308 10.37 -2.00 5.83
N VAL A 309 10.19 -2.94 4.90
CA VAL A 309 9.04 -2.93 3.98
C VAL A 309 7.86 -3.59 4.68
N HIS A 310 6.68 -2.96 4.61
CA HIS A 310 5.46 -3.51 5.21
C HIS A 310 5.11 -4.84 4.54
N ILE A 311 4.99 -4.83 3.22
CA ILE A 311 4.66 -5.99 2.40
C ILE A 311 4.93 -5.71 0.94
N THR A 312 5.43 -6.71 0.19
CA THR A 312 5.84 -6.48 -1.21
C THR A 312 4.82 -6.92 -2.25
N ALA A 313 3.90 -7.83 -1.91
CA ALA A 313 2.77 -8.21 -2.76
C ALA A 313 1.63 -8.76 -1.91
N GLU A 314 0.41 -8.32 -2.20
CA GLU A 314 -0.77 -8.59 -1.38
C GLU A 314 -1.93 -9.16 -2.20
N TYR A 315 -2.77 -9.93 -1.50
CA TYR A 315 -4.10 -10.31 -1.95
C TYR A 315 -5.11 -10.17 -0.81
N ALA A 316 -6.39 -10.33 -1.12
CA ALA A 316 -7.48 -10.31 -0.15
C ALA A 316 -8.29 -11.62 -0.20
N GLU A 317 -8.97 -11.94 0.89
CA GLU A 317 -9.96 -13.02 0.95
C GLU A 317 -11.33 -12.39 1.30
N PRO A 318 -12.08 -11.84 0.32
CA PRO A 318 -13.29 -11.04 0.58
C PRO A 318 -14.33 -11.78 1.43
N GLU A 319 -14.63 -13.04 1.11
CA GLU A 319 -15.62 -13.84 1.87
C GLU A 319 -15.21 -14.11 3.33
N LYS A 320 -13.92 -13.96 3.65
CA LYS A 320 -13.38 -14.09 5.01
C LYS A 320 -13.12 -12.73 5.67
N LEU A 321 -13.43 -11.62 5.00
CA LEU A 321 -13.20 -10.25 5.47
C LEU A 321 -11.74 -10.00 5.88
N ARG A 322 -10.80 -10.54 5.10
CA ARG A 322 -9.36 -10.38 5.29
C ARG A 322 -8.75 -9.67 4.09
N VAL A 323 -7.92 -8.68 4.37
CA VAL A 323 -7.16 -7.87 3.41
C VAL A 323 -5.68 -7.92 3.81
N GLY A 324 -4.79 -7.50 2.92
CA GLY A 324 -3.34 -7.43 3.18
C GLY A 324 -2.72 -8.79 3.45
N ARG A 325 -3.08 -9.80 2.66
CA ARG A 325 -2.58 -11.17 2.81
C ARG A 325 -1.33 -11.32 1.98
N LEU A 326 -0.27 -11.83 2.60
CA LEU A 326 1.00 -12.10 1.94
C LEU A 326 0.85 -13.09 0.79
N VAL A 327 1.15 -12.65 -0.43
CA VAL A 327 1.30 -13.55 -1.59
C VAL A 327 2.50 -14.47 -1.33
N PRO A 328 2.38 -15.80 -1.54
CA PRO A 328 3.51 -16.71 -1.33
C PRO A 328 4.78 -16.28 -2.08
N GLY A 329 5.87 -16.10 -1.35
CA GLY A 329 7.17 -15.68 -1.89
C GLY A 329 7.44 -14.18 -1.83
N ALA A 330 6.47 -13.35 -1.43
CA ALA A 330 6.71 -11.95 -1.09
C ALA A 330 7.32 -11.81 0.32
N LEU A 331 7.73 -10.58 0.65
CA LEU A 331 8.21 -10.19 1.97
C LEU A 331 7.07 -9.51 2.74
N GLU A 332 6.97 -9.79 4.04
CA GLU A 332 6.09 -9.14 5.01
C GLU A 332 6.96 -8.70 6.18
N GLU A 333 6.86 -7.44 6.60
CA GLU A 333 7.72 -6.81 7.62
C GLU A 333 9.21 -7.12 7.38
N GLY A 334 9.62 -7.03 6.12
CA GLY A 334 10.95 -7.45 5.67
C GLY A 334 12.02 -6.42 6.03
N PHE A 335 13.00 -6.79 6.85
CA PHE A 335 14.12 -5.92 7.19
C PHE A 335 15.14 -5.83 6.04
N LEU A 336 15.07 -4.76 5.26
CA LEU A 336 15.81 -4.56 4.01
C LEU A 336 17.31 -4.32 4.21
N LEU A 337 17.72 -3.96 5.43
CA LEU A 337 19.13 -3.87 5.83
C LEU A 337 19.70 -5.20 6.34
N GLY A 338 18.84 -6.21 6.45
CA GLY A 338 19.20 -7.54 6.92
C GLY A 338 19.88 -8.39 5.85
N ARG A 339 20.38 -9.53 6.29
CA ARG A 339 20.93 -10.58 5.44
C ARG A 339 20.13 -11.87 5.62
N ASP A 340 19.97 -12.62 4.55
CA ASP A 340 19.33 -13.94 4.60
C ASP A 340 20.28 -15.01 5.19
N GLU A 341 19.81 -16.25 5.27
CA GLU A 341 20.58 -17.39 5.81
C GLU A 341 21.89 -17.64 5.04
N ARG A 342 21.99 -17.21 3.78
CA ARG A 342 23.19 -17.30 2.94
C ARG A 342 24.08 -16.06 3.05
N GLN A 343 23.79 -15.16 4.00
CA GLN A 343 24.46 -13.87 4.18
C GLN A 343 24.31 -12.92 2.98
N LEU A 344 23.31 -13.14 2.12
CA LEU A 344 23.02 -12.27 0.98
C LEU A 344 22.02 -11.18 1.39
N PRO A 345 22.04 -10.00 0.75
CA PRO A 345 21.09 -8.93 1.03
C PRO A 345 19.63 -9.40 0.93
N ILE A 346 18.78 -8.90 1.83
CA ILE A 346 17.33 -9.09 1.76
C ILE A 346 16.76 -8.10 0.74
N VAL A 347 16.68 -8.56 -0.50
CA VAL A 347 16.10 -7.85 -1.64
C VAL A 347 15.14 -8.76 -2.41
N GLN A 348 14.22 -8.16 -3.15
CA GLN A 348 13.22 -8.90 -3.93
C GLN A 348 13.78 -9.33 -5.30
N ASP A 349 14.49 -10.46 -5.32
CA ASP A 349 14.95 -11.07 -6.57
C ASP A 349 13.84 -11.83 -7.28
N ARG A 350 12.98 -12.55 -6.55
CA ARG A 350 11.88 -13.28 -7.17
C ARG A 350 10.78 -12.32 -7.60
N ARG A 351 10.27 -12.51 -8.82
CA ARG A 351 9.04 -11.84 -9.23
C ARG A 351 7.86 -12.42 -8.48
N VAL A 352 7.12 -11.55 -7.82
CA VAL A 352 5.85 -11.88 -7.17
C VAL A 352 4.80 -10.93 -7.70
N ASP A 353 3.73 -11.50 -8.23
CA ASP A 353 2.62 -10.73 -8.79
C ASP A 353 1.64 -10.42 -7.65
N THR A 354 1.28 -9.14 -7.51
CA THR A 354 0.28 -8.66 -6.55
C THR A 354 -1.10 -8.65 -7.19
N GLU A 355 -2.17 -8.70 -6.40
CA GLU A 355 -3.52 -8.63 -6.93
C GLU A 355 -4.12 -7.21 -6.91
N TYR A 356 -3.65 -6.37 -5.98
CA TYR A 356 -3.95 -4.94 -5.88
C TYR A 356 -2.72 -4.21 -5.29
N ASN A 357 -2.78 -2.88 -5.20
CA ASN A 357 -1.81 -2.08 -4.46
C ASN A 357 -2.54 -0.99 -3.69
N GLY A 358 -2.11 -0.72 -2.46
CA GLY A 358 -2.64 0.40 -1.69
C GLY A 358 -2.40 1.73 -2.38
N TRP A 359 -3.27 2.70 -2.11
CA TRP A 359 -3.23 4.03 -2.74
C TRP A 359 -2.34 5.05 -2.02
N TRP A 360 -1.53 4.61 -1.04
CA TRP A 360 -0.44 5.42 -0.46
C TRP A 360 0.50 5.96 -1.54
N SER A 361 0.72 5.18 -2.59
CA SER A 361 1.27 5.66 -3.87
C SER A 361 0.96 4.66 -5.00
N CYS A 362 0.11 5.05 -5.95
CA CYS A 362 -0.35 4.15 -7.00
C CYS A 362 -0.67 4.90 -8.29
N LEU A 363 0.00 4.51 -9.39
CA LEU A 363 -0.27 5.05 -10.72
C LEU A 363 -1.33 4.20 -11.43
N ILE A 364 -2.45 4.83 -11.79
CA ILE A 364 -3.56 4.25 -12.53
C ILE A 364 -3.63 4.93 -13.91
N PRO A 365 -3.36 4.19 -15.01
CA PRO A 365 -3.51 4.73 -16.35
C PRO A 365 -4.97 5.08 -16.68
N ALA A 366 -5.20 6.21 -17.33
CA ALA A 366 -6.55 6.63 -17.75
C ALA A 366 -7.31 5.59 -18.59
N PRO A 367 -6.67 4.83 -19.52
CA PRO A 367 -7.37 3.78 -20.25
C PRO A 367 -8.02 2.71 -19.37
N ILE A 368 -7.49 2.46 -18.16
CA ILE A 368 -8.09 1.52 -17.22
C ILE A 368 -9.39 2.11 -16.67
N VAL A 369 -9.38 3.37 -16.23
CA VAL A 369 -10.57 4.07 -15.73
C VAL A 369 -11.67 4.12 -16.80
N ARG A 370 -11.30 4.44 -18.05
CA ARG A 370 -12.23 4.45 -19.18
C ARG A 370 -12.85 3.08 -19.45
N ALA A 371 -12.10 2.00 -19.24
CA ALA A 371 -12.55 0.64 -19.50
C ALA A 371 -13.43 0.06 -18.38
N ILE A 372 -13.15 0.38 -17.11
CA ILE A 372 -13.79 -0.29 -15.95
C ILE A 372 -14.58 0.65 -15.03
N GLY A 373 -14.67 1.94 -15.36
CA GLY A 373 -15.31 2.96 -14.54
C GLY A 373 -14.49 3.37 -13.30
N TYR A 374 -15.09 4.21 -12.46
CA TYR A 374 -14.47 4.77 -11.25
C TYR A 374 -14.52 3.81 -10.07
N PRO A 375 -13.68 4.00 -9.05
CA PRO A 375 -13.82 3.30 -7.78
C PRO A 375 -15.24 3.37 -7.22
N LEU A 376 -15.61 2.37 -6.43
CA LEU A 376 -16.88 2.40 -5.71
C LEU A 376 -16.93 3.61 -4.76
N PRO A 377 -18.10 4.25 -4.57
CA PRO A 377 -18.29 5.38 -3.66
C PRO A 377 -18.32 4.92 -2.19
N LEU A 378 -17.21 4.33 -1.77
CA LEU A 378 -16.92 3.97 -0.39
C LEU A 378 -16.38 5.20 0.35
N PHE A 379 -16.34 5.16 1.68
CA PHE A 379 -15.67 6.21 2.46
C PHE A 379 -14.18 5.89 2.68
N PHE A 380 -13.87 4.64 3.04
CA PHE A 380 -12.53 4.23 3.46
C PHE A 380 -12.36 2.71 3.36
N GLN A 381 -11.20 2.25 2.89
CA GLN A 381 -10.79 0.83 2.74
C GLN A 381 -11.59 -0.01 1.74
N TRP A 382 -10.89 -0.96 1.10
CA TRP A 382 -11.35 -1.90 0.06
C TRP A 382 -11.60 -1.28 -1.32
N ASP A 383 -11.56 0.03 -1.44
CA ASP A 383 -11.59 0.78 -2.70
C ASP A 383 -10.42 0.38 -3.61
N ASP A 384 -9.22 0.31 -3.06
CA ASP A 384 -8.02 -0.18 -3.73
C ASP A 384 -8.08 -1.66 -4.14
N VAL A 385 -8.53 -2.53 -3.22
CA VAL A 385 -8.67 -3.97 -3.44
C VAL A 385 -9.70 -4.26 -4.52
N GLU A 386 -10.88 -3.66 -4.41
CA GLU A 386 -11.97 -3.88 -5.34
C GLU A 386 -11.61 -3.38 -6.74
N PHE A 387 -10.99 -2.21 -6.85
CA PHE A 387 -10.55 -1.66 -8.12
C PHE A 387 -9.47 -2.54 -8.77
N GLY A 388 -8.49 -3.02 -8.00
CA GLY A 388 -7.46 -3.96 -8.49
C GLY A 388 -8.04 -5.28 -8.99
N TYR A 389 -9.00 -5.84 -8.25
CA TYR A 389 -9.67 -7.08 -8.64
C TYR A 389 -10.52 -6.88 -9.90
N ARG A 390 -11.29 -5.79 -9.97
CA ARG A 390 -12.08 -5.44 -11.16
C ARG A 390 -11.19 -5.20 -12.37
N ALA A 391 -10.04 -4.54 -12.20
CA ALA A 391 -9.07 -4.31 -13.27
C ALA A 391 -8.54 -5.65 -13.82
N ARG A 392 -8.20 -6.59 -12.94
CA ARG A 392 -7.76 -7.94 -13.32
C ARG A 392 -8.82 -8.73 -14.07
N GLU A 393 -10.08 -8.64 -13.66
CA GLU A 393 -11.21 -9.26 -14.38
C GLU A 393 -11.35 -8.75 -15.82
N HIS A 394 -10.88 -7.53 -16.10
CA HIS A 394 -10.85 -6.91 -17.42
C HIS A 394 -9.49 -7.02 -18.14
N GLY A 395 -8.56 -7.83 -17.60
CA GLY A 395 -7.28 -8.12 -18.24
C GLY A 395 -6.17 -7.09 -17.95
N PHE A 396 -6.39 -6.14 -17.05
CA PHE A 396 -5.36 -5.20 -16.60
C PHE A 396 -4.63 -5.75 -15.38
N ALA A 397 -3.30 -5.79 -15.45
CA ALA A 397 -2.47 -6.26 -14.34
C ALA A 397 -2.24 -5.15 -13.30
N THR A 398 -1.93 -5.57 -12.07
CA THR A 398 -1.38 -4.69 -11.03
C THR A 398 0.06 -5.11 -10.74
N VAL A 399 0.97 -4.15 -10.66
CA VAL A 399 2.38 -4.35 -10.38
C VAL A 399 2.74 -3.53 -9.14
N SER A 400 3.12 -4.20 -8.05
CA SER A 400 3.83 -3.58 -6.93
C SER A 400 5.31 -3.52 -7.29
N LEU A 401 5.79 -2.34 -7.70
CA LEU A 401 7.12 -2.15 -8.28
C LEU A 401 8.18 -2.10 -7.16
N PRO A 402 9.09 -3.08 -7.05
CA PRO A 402 10.09 -3.04 -5.99
C PRO A 402 11.13 -1.94 -6.25
N GLY A 403 11.65 -1.37 -5.17
CA GLY A 403 12.52 -0.19 -5.23
C GLY A 403 11.79 1.11 -5.54
N ALA A 404 10.46 1.12 -5.61
CA ALA A 404 9.67 2.34 -5.67
C ALA A 404 8.72 2.32 -4.46
N GLY A 405 8.85 3.28 -3.55
CA GLY A 405 8.03 3.27 -2.34
C GLY A 405 7.95 4.60 -1.61
N VAL A 406 7.10 4.63 -0.59
CA VAL A 406 6.96 5.76 0.34
C VAL A 406 7.07 5.23 1.76
N TRP A 407 7.58 6.03 2.68
CA TRP A 407 7.47 5.72 4.09
C TRP A 407 6.14 6.25 4.62
N HIS A 408 5.35 5.38 5.22
CA HIS A 408 4.02 5.71 5.72
C HIS A 408 3.80 5.02 7.08
N ALA A 409 2.75 5.43 7.80
CA ALA A 409 2.49 4.96 9.15
C ALA A 409 2.53 3.43 9.26
N ASP A 410 3.28 2.90 10.22
CA ASP A 410 3.46 1.47 10.47
C ASP A 410 2.10 0.80 10.78
N PHE A 411 1.57 0.01 9.85
CA PHE A 411 0.24 -0.61 10.05
C PHE A 411 0.23 -1.62 11.19
N GLY A 412 1.37 -2.26 11.48
CA GLY A 412 1.53 -3.13 12.65
C GLY A 412 1.32 -2.42 13.99
N TRP A 413 1.44 -1.08 14.03
CA TRP A 413 1.24 -0.27 15.23
C TRP A 413 -0.18 0.32 15.34
N LYS A 414 -1.03 0.14 14.33
CA LYS A 414 -2.43 0.61 14.40
C LYS A 414 -3.28 -0.39 15.18
N ASP A 415 -4.07 0.10 16.13
CA ASP A 415 -4.97 -0.77 16.90
C ASP A 415 -6.11 -1.28 16.00
N TRP A 416 -6.41 -2.57 16.12
CA TRP A 416 -7.50 -3.20 15.42
C TRP A 416 -8.88 -2.73 15.93
N ASP A 417 -8.96 -2.32 17.19
CA ASP A 417 -10.21 -1.90 17.84
C ASP A 417 -10.55 -0.42 17.56
N GLU A 418 -10.61 -0.07 16.28
CA GLU A 418 -10.89 1.27 15.80
C GLU A 418 -12.27 1.42 15.13
N TRP A 419 -12.75 2.67 15.04
CA TRP A 419 -14.07 2.99 14.52
C TRP A 419 -14.22 2.69 13.03
N HIS A 420 -13.15 2.89 12.26
CA HIS A 420 -13.14 2.67 10.84
C HIS A 420 -13.26 1.18 10.45
N ARG A 421 -13.13 0.25 11.42
CA ARG A 421 -13.30 -1.20 11.20
C ARG A 421 -14.69 -1.58 10.68
N TYR A 422 -15.71 -0.78 10.99
CA TYR A 422 -17.03 -0.88 10.37
C TYR A 422 -16.93 -0.90 8.83
N PHE A 423 -16.15 0.02 8.25
CA PHE A 423 -15.99 0.10 6.80
C PHE A 423 -15.24 -1.11 6.26
N ASN A 424 -14.19 -1.58 6.96
CA ASN A 424 -13.50 -2.81 6.57
C ASN A 424 -14.47 -3.99 6.42
N GLN A 425 -15.37 -4.16 7.38
CA GLN A 425 -16.31 -5.28 7.41
C GLN A 425 -17.41 -5.12 6.36
N ARG A 426 -18.05 -3.94 6.28
CA ARG A 426 -19.10 -3.68 5.29
C ARG A 426 -18.56 -3.77 3.87
N ASN A 427 -17.45 -3.08 3.60
CA ASN A 427 -16.86 -3.01 2.26
C ASN A 427 -16.24 -4.35 1.85
N GLY A 428 -15.77 -5.16 2.80
CA GLY A 428 -15.39 -6.55 2.53
C GLY A 428 -16.57 -7.42 2.10
N LEU A 429 -17.75 -7.25 2.70
CA LEU A 429 -18.99 -7.94 2.26
C LEU A 429 -19.43 -7.46 0.87
N ILE A 430 -19.35 -6.15 0.59
CA ILE A 430 -19.62 -5.58 -0.74
C ILE A 430 -18.65 -6.18 -1.77
N THR A 431 -17.35 -6.20 -1.48
CA THR A 431 -16.34 -6.76 -2.36
C THR A 431 -16.54 -8.25 -2.58
N ALA A 432 -16.92 -9.01 -1.54
CA ALA A 432 -17.29 -10.41 -1.67
C ALA A 432 -18.51 -10.58 -2.59
N ALA A 433 -19.52 -9.72 -2.44
CA ALA A 433 -20.68 -9.73 -3.30
C ALA A 433 -20.34 -9.44 -4.76
N LEU A 434 -19.38 -8.56 -5.04
CA LEU A 434 -19.03 -8.17 -6.42
C LEU A 434 -18.05 -9.16 -7.08
N ARG A 435 -16.99 -9.54 -6.37
CA ARG A 435 -15.80 -10.21 -6.93
C ARG A 435 -15.72 -11.71 -6.67
N THR A 436 -16.68 -12.29 -5.93
CA THR A 436 -16.70 -13.75 -5.67
C THR A 436 -18.05 -14.39 -6.01
N GLY A 437 -18.14 -15.70 -5.76
CA GLY A 437 -19.39 -16.45 -5.83
C GLY A 437 -20.36 -16.17 -4.67
N PHE A 438 -19.91 -15.43 -3.66
CA PHE A 438 -20.62 -15.14 -2.42
C PHE A 438 -21.16 -16.42 -1.74
N ASP A 439 -20.26 -17.30 -1.30
CA ASP A 439 -20.70 -18.48 -0.53
C ASP A 439 -21.29 -18.06 0.83
N ARG A 440 -22.62 -18.09 0.92
CA ARG A 440 -23.36 -17.71 2.12
C ARG A 440 -22.89 -18.46 3.37
N ARG A 441 -22.41 -19.70 3.25
CA ARG A 441 -21.95 -20.49 4.40
C ARG A 441 -20.64 -19.92 4.92
N THR A 442 -19.67 -19.70 4.04
CA THR A 442 -18.39 -19.08 4.37
C THR A 442 -18.59 -17.69 4.99
N VAL A 443 -19.27 -16.79 4.28
CA VAL A 443 -19.52 -15.41 4.75
C VAL A 443 -20.23 -15.38 6.11
N THR A 444 -21.31 -16.15 6.27
CA THR A 444 -22.05 -16.20 7.55
C THR A 444 -21.17 -16.78 8.66
N SER A 445 -20.41 -17.85 8.38
CA SER A 445 -19.52 -18.47 9.37
C SER A 445 -18.41 -17.52 9.81
N THR A 446 -17.86 -16.71 8.91
CA THR A 446 -16.88 -15.67 9.21
C THR A 446 -17.46 -14.60 10.12
N VAL A 447 -18.65 -14.08 9.81
CA VAL A 447 -19.32 -13.07 10.65
C VAL A 447 -19.63 -13.64 12.04
N VAL A 448 -20.13 -14.88 12.12
CA VAL A 448 -20.38 -15.57 13.40
C VAL A 448 -19.09 -15.75 14.19
N GLU A 449 -17.99 -16.15 13.54
CA GLU A 449 -16.70 -16.31 14.19
C GLU A 449 -16.21 -14.98 14.79
N LEU A 450 -16.25 -13.89 14.02
CA LEU A 450 -15.85 -12.56 14.50
C LEU A 450 -16.72 -12.10 15.68
N LEU A 451 -18.05 -12.18 15.57
CA LEU A 451 -18.97 -11.83 16.65
C LEU A 451 -18.70 -12.67 17.91
N ALA A 452 -18.53 -13.97 17.74
CA ALA A 452 -18.24 -14.88 18.85
C ALA A 452 -16.94 -14.50 19.58
N GLN A 453 -15.90 -14.09 18.83
CA GLN A 453 -14.63 -13.64 19.40
C GLN A 453 -14.75 -12.28 20.09
N TYR A 454 -15.37 -11.28 19.46
CA TYR A 454 -15.51 -9.94 20.03
C TYR A 454 -16.33 -9.95 21.32
N LEU A 455 -17.42 -10.72 21.36
CA LEU A 455 -18.29 -10.79 22.54
C LEU A 455 -17.58 -11.40 23.77
N VAL A 456 -16.81 -12.49 23.58
CA VAL A 456 -16.05 -13.08 24.71
C VAL A 456 -14.81 -12.29 25.07
N ALA A 457 -14.24 -11.53 24.13
CA ALA A 457 -13.14 -10.60 24.37
C ALA A 457 -13.59 -9.26 24.98
N MET A 458 -14.88 -9.10 25.29
CA MET A 458 -15.47 -7.87 25.83
C MET A 458 -15.26 -6.64 24.92
N GLN A 459 -15.27 -6.85 23.60
CA GLN A 459 -15.20 -5.81 22.58
C GLN A 459 -16.60 -5.50 22.06
N TYR A 460 -17.46 -4.94 22.91
CA TYR A 460 -18.88 -4.78 22.62
C TYR A 460 -19.12 -3.71 21.54
N GLY A 461 -18.37 -2.61 21.56
CA GLY A 461 -18.42 -1.60 20.49
C GLY A 461 -18.00 -2.15 19.12
N LEU A 462 -17.04 -3.07 19.08
CA LEU A 462 -16.62 -3.74 17.85
C LEU A 462 -17.69 -4.70 17.33
N ALA A 463 -18.34 -5.45 18.23
CA ALA A 463 -19.49 -6.29 17.87
C ALA A 463 -20.68 -5.45 17.36
N ALA A 464 -21.00 -4.34 18.01
CA ALA A 464 -22.09 -3.44 17.61
C ALA A 464 -21.87 -2.84 16.22
N THR A 465 -20.64 -2.43 15.92
CA THR A 465 -20.27 -1.90 14.61
C THR A 465 -20.22 -2.99 13.53
N LEU A 466 -19.80 -4.21 13.85
CA LEU A 466 -19.91 -5.36 12.93
C LEU A 466 -21.36 -5.69 12.58
N LEU A 467 -22.26 -5.71 13.56
CA LEU A 467 -23.68 -5.93 13.30
C LEU A 467 -24.27 -4.86 12.38
N THR A 468 -23.90 -3.61 12.64
CA THR A 468 -24.31 -2.47 11.81
C THR A 468 -23.74 -2.58 10.39
N ALA A 469 -22.49 -3.02 10.23
CA ALA A 469 -21.87 -3.25 8.92
C ALA A 469 -22.60 -4.33 8.11
N VAL A 470 -23.00 -5.43 8.74
CA VAL A 470 -23.77 -6.51 8.10
C VAL A 470 -25.17 -6.01 7.72
N GLU A 471 -25.83 -5.27 8.62
CA GLU A 471 -27.16 -4.71 8.35
C GLU A 471 -27.11 -3.74 7.17
N ASP A 472 -26.18 -2.78 7.15
CA ASP A 472 -26.03 -1.84 6.03
C ASP A 472 -25.69 -2.55 4.71
N PHE A 473 -24.92 -3.64 4.74
CA PHE A 473 -24.72 -4.48 3.55
C PHE A 473 -26.03 -5.11 3.04
N LEU A 474 -26.90 -5.56 3.96
CA LEU A 474 -28.18 -6.19 3.62
C LEU A 474 -29.23 -5.19 3.12
N GLU A 475 -29.20 -3.94 3.59
CA GLU A 475 -30.05 -2.86 3.06
C GLU A 475 -29.69 -2.52 1.59
N GLY A 476 -28.47 -2.83 1.15
CA GLY A 476 -28.08 -2.83 -0.25
C GLY A 476 -27.52 -1.48 -0.73
N PRO A 477 -27.38 -1.29 -2.07
CA PRO A 477 -26.58 -0.23 -2.67
C PRO A 477 -26.90 1.22 -2.29
N ALA A 478 -28.13 1.50 -1.85
CA ALA A 478 -28.55 2.85 -1.46
C ALA A 478 -27.76 3.39 -0.25
N VAL A 479 -27.12 2.53 0.56
CA VAL A 479 -26.26 2.96 1.68
C VAL A 479 -24.98 3.68 1.23
N LEU A 480 -24.67 3.69 -0.08
CA LEU A 480 -23.57 4.45 -0.67
C LEU A 480 -24.02 5.71 -1.39
N ASP A 481 -25.32 6.06 -1.36
CA ASP A 481 -25.82 7.22 -2.11
C ASP A 481 -25.24 8.56 -1.59
N ASP A 482 -24.72 8.63 -0.37
CA ASP A 482 -24.00 9.81 0.16
C ASP A 482 -22.47 9.63 0.20
N GLY A 483 -21.93 8.66 -0.53
CA GLY A 483 -20.52 8.29 -0.45
C GLY A 483 -20.14 7.71 0.93
N SER A 484 -21.13 7.26 1.71
CA SER A 484 -20.98 6.83 3.10
C SER A 484 -20.47 7.92 4.07
N ALA A 485 -20.59 9.20 3.72
CA ALA A 485 -20.16 10.30 4.57
C ALA A 485 -20.93 10.33 5.91
N ALA A 486 -22.26 10.15 5.89
CA ALA A 486 -23.06 10.12 7.11
C ALA A 486 -22.77 8.88 7.97
N ALA A 487 -22.31 7.78 7.36
CA ALA A 487 -21.94 6.57 8.09
C ALA A 487 -20.76 6.82 9.04
N ALA A 488 -19.77 7.63 8.65
CA ALA A 488 -18.62 7.94 9.51
C ALA A 488 -19.05 8.58 10.84
N ALA A 489 -19.92 9.60 10.79
CA ALA A 489 -20.46 10.27 11.97
C ALA A 489 -21.40 9.35 12.77
N ARG A 490 -22.22 8.53 12.11
CA ARG A 490 -23.11 7.55 12.77
C ARG A 490 -22.31 6.52 13.57
N ILE A 491 -21.24 5.97 13.00
CA ILE A 491 -20.44 4.91 13.63
C ILE A 491 -19.64 5.43 14.82
N ARG A 492 -19.10 6.65 14.74
CA ARG A 492 -18.46 7.30 15.90
C ARG A 492 -19.44 7.47 17.07
N ARG A 493 -20.69 7.88 16.79
CA ARG A 493 -21.75 7.97 17.81
C ARG A 493 -22.10 6.61 18.41
N ILE A 494 -22.22 5.57 17.59
CA ILE A 494 -22.46 4.20 18.08
C ILE A 494 -21.33 3.78 19.01
N ARG A 495 -20.06 3.98 18.62
CA ARG A 495 -18.90 3.58 19.45
C ARG A 495 -18.79 4.36 20.75
N ALA A 496 -19.15 5.64 20.76
CA ALA A 496 -19.14 6.46 21.99
C ALA A 496 -20.02 5.90 23.12
N ALA A 497 -21.02 5.06 22.81
CA ALA A 497 -21.85 4.39 23.82
C ALA A 497 -21.13 3.22 24.54
N TYR A 498 -19.93 2.85 24.08
CA TYR A 498 -19.14 1.72 24.56
C TYR A 498 -17.82 2.22 25.16
N PRO A 499 -17.71 2.32 26.50
CA PRO A 499 -16.55 2.90 27.18
C PRO A 499 -15.22 2.21 26.85
N GLU A 500 -15.23 0.91 26.56
CA GLU A 500 -14.02 0.16 26.22
C GLU A 500 -13.40 0.55 24.88
N THR A 501 -14.12 1.34 24.07
CA THR A 501 -13.64 1.84 22.78
C THR A 501 -12.80 3.12 22.91
N ALA A 502 -12.71 3.71 24.10
CA ALA A 502 -11.83 4.84 24.36
C ALA A 502 -10.45 4.33 24.79
N ALA A 503 -9.40 4.78 24.09
CA ALA A 503 -8.03 4.64 24.57
C ALA A 503 -7.77 5.75 25.59
N VAL A 504 -7.21 5.38 26.74
CA VAL A 504 -6.89 6.29 27.84
C VAL A 504 -5.37 6.24 28.06
N PRO A 505 -4.68 7.40 28.12
CA PRO A 505 -3.28 7.43 28.52
C PRO A 505 -3.09 6.72 29.85
N ILE A 506 -2.02 5.92 29.97
CA ILE A 506 -1.81 5.09 31.17
C ILE A 506 -1.75 5.92 32.47
N ALA A 507 -1.20 7.14 32.39
CA ALA A 507 -1.11 8.08 33.50
C ALA A 507 -2.49 8.55 34.00
N ASP A 508 -3.45 8.67 33.09
CA ASP A 508 -4.80 9.18 33.39
C ASP A 508 -5.78 8.05 33.74
N ALA A 509 -5.40 6.79 33.49
CA ALA A 509 -6.25 5.62 33.67
C ALA A 509 -6.56 5.29 35.15
N GLY A 510 -5.85 5.92 36.10
CA GLY A 510 -6.13 5.78 37.54
C GLY A 510 -6.09 4.33 38.05
N LEU A 511 -5.18 3.52 37.50
CA LEU A 511 -5.14 2.08 37.75
C LEU A 511 -4.50 1.76 39.11
N ASP A 512 -5.16 0.91 39.91
CA ASP A 512 -4.55 0.32 41.10
C ASP A 512 -3.48 -0.69 40.67
N PRO A 513 -2.21 -0.57 41.14
CA PRO A 513 -1.14 -1.51 40.79
C PRO A 513 -1.47 -2.98 41.06
N ARG A 514 -2.36 -3.26 42.02
CA ARG A 514 -2.82 -4.63 42.34
C ARG A 514 -3.77 -5.20 41.29
N GLU A 515 -4.43 -4.33 40.52
CA GLU A 515 -5.41 -4.68 39.50
C GLU A 515 -4.85 -4.60 38.06
N SER A 516 -3.63 -4.08 37.90
CA SER A 516 -2.94 -3.90 36.62
C SER A 516 -1.70 -4.78 36.45
N VAL A 517 -1.65 -5.93 37.15
CA VAL A 517 -0.56 -6.90 36.97
C VAL A 517 -0.58 -7.43 35.54
N VAL A 518 0.60 -7.51 34.92
CA VAL A 518 0.73 -8.02 33.54
C VAL A 518 0.52 -9.53 33.51
N HIS A 519 -0.33 -9.98 32.59
CA HIS A 519 -0.54 -11.37 32.28
C HIS A 519 -0.21 -11.60 30.80
N LEU A 520 0.70 -12.54 30.55
CA LEU A 520 1.05 -12.98 29.19
C LEU A 520 0.15 -14.12 28.76
N ALA A 521 -0.16 -14.19 27.47
CA ALA A 521 -0.96 -15.30 26.98
C ALA A 521 -0.14 -16.59 27.06
N GLY A 522 -0.81 -17.68 27.43
CA GLY A 522 -0.23 -19.01 27.29
C GLY A 522 -0.17 -19.44 25.82
N HIS A 523 0.04 -20.74 25.58
CA HIS A 523 0.05 -21.28 24.23
C HIS A 523 -1.28 -21.07 23.48
N LYS A 524 -1.19 -20.73 22.20
CA LYS A 524 -2.35 -20.66 21.29
C LYS A 524 -3.13 -21.98 21.33
N PRO A 525 -4.44 -21.96 21.65
CA PRO A 525 -5.23 -23.17 21.73
C PRO A 525 -5.37 -23.88 20.38
N SER A 526 -5.22 -25.21 20.36
CA SER A 526 -5.37 -26.02 19.15
C SER A 526 -6.83 -26.29 18.74
N LYS A 527 -7.78 -26.24 19.70
CA LYS A 527 -9.21 -26.52 19.47
C LYS A 527 -10.07 -25.27 19.72
N MET A 528 -10.06 -24.35 18.75
CA MET A 528 -10.60 -23.00 18.89
C MET A 528 -12.07 -22.94 19.34
N VAL A 529 -12.95 -23.76 18.75
CA VAL A 529 -14.37 -23.84 19.12
C VAL A 529 -14.58 -24.37 20.54
N ARG A 530 -13.83 -25.40 20.96
CA ARG A 530 -13.94 -25.95 22.32
C ARG A 530 -13.43 -24.96 23.36
N THR A 531 -12.36 -24.24 23.03
CA THR A 531 -11.86 -23.15 23.86
C THR A 531 -12.92 -22.07 24.02
N TRP A 532 -13.58 -21.68 22.94
CA TRP A 532 -14.62 -20.66 22.97
C TRP A 532 -15.76 -21.05 23.90
N LEU A 533 -16.28 -22.28 23.76
CA LEU A 533 -17.34 -22.79 24.63
C LEU A 533 -16.90 -22.79 26.11
N LYS A 534 -15.66 -23.19 26.40
CA LYS A 534 -15.09 -23.12 27.75
C LYS A 534 -15.07 -21.68 28.28
N ARG A 535 -14.70 -20.69 27.45
CA ARG A 535 -14.69 -19.28 27.85
C ARG A 535 -16.09 -18.77 28.18
N VAL A 536 -17.07 -19.08 27.32
CA VAL A 536 -18.49 -18.74 27.57
C VAL A 536 -18.97 -19.30 28.91
N VAL A 537 -18.71 -20.58 29.20
CA VAL A 537 -19.11 -21.21 30.46
C VAL A 537 -18.44 -20.54 31.68
N LEU A 538 -17.14 -20.25 31.60
CA LEU A 538 -16.43 -19.56 32.68
C LEU A 538 -17.01 -18.16 32.94
N GLN A 539 -17.27 -17.39 31.89
CA GLN A 539 -17.84 -16.05 32.00
C GLN A 539 -19.27 -16.06 32.52
N ALA A 540 -20.10 -17.00 32.06
CA ALA A 540 -21.49 -17.16 32.51
C ALA A 540 -21.56 -17.55 33.99
N THR A 541 -20.67 -18.43 34.45
CA THR A 541 -20.60 -18.86 35.85
C THR A 541 -19.86 -17.88 36.77
N GLY A 542 -19.21 -16.85 36.21
CA GLY A 542 -18.38 -15.89 36.97
C GLY A 542 -17.11 -16.53 37.55
N ARG A 543 -16.66 -17.65 36.99
CA ARG A 543 -15.50 -18.42 37.45
C ARG A 543 -14.25 -18.16 36.60
N VAL A 544 -14.14 -16.96 36.03
CA VAL A 544 -12.97 -16.61 35.24
C VAL A 544 -11.73 -16.51 36.16
N PRO A 545 -10.52 -16.88 35.70
CA PRO A 545 -9.34 -16.92 36.57
C PRO A 545 -8.87 -15.57 37.10
N PHE A 546 -9.10 -14.49 36.36
CA PHE A 546 -8.56 -13.17 36.68
C PHE A 546 -9.70 -12.18 36.91
N ARG A 547 -9.70 -11.50 38.06
CA ARG A 547 -10.65 -10.41 38.32
C ARG A 547 -10.30 -9.16 37.52
N SER A 548 -9.03 -8.77 37.54
CA SER A 548 -8.48 -7.69 36.73
C SER A 548 -7.06 -8.03 36.32
N GLY A 549 -6.57 -7.44 35.21
CA GLY A 549 -5.17 -7.55 34.82
C GLY A 549 -4.86 -6.79 33.54
N MET A 550 -3.57 -6.51 33.34
CA MET A 550 -3.05 -5.87 32.14
C MET A 550 -2.62 -6.91 31.10
N VAL A 551 -2.99 -6.68 29.85
CA VAL A 551 -2.74 -7.56 28.72
C VAL A 551 -2.00 -6.76 27.64
N PRO A 552 -0.73 -7.08 27.35
CA PRO A 552 0.00 -6.44 26.26
C PRO A 552 -0.73 -6.60 24.92
N ALA A 553 -0.54 -5.65 24.00
CA ALA A 553 -1.29 -5.59 22.75
C ALA A 553 -1.13 -6.88 21.90
N GLY A 554 0.10 -7.38 21.77
CA GLY A 554 0.41 -8.64 21.08
C GLY A 554 -0.17 -9.90 21.76
N GLU A 555 -0.53 -9.82 23.03
CA GLU A 555 -1.10 -10.90 23.85
C GLU A 555 -2.63 -10.84 23.95
N ALA A 556 -3.26 -9.81 23.35
CA ALA A 556 -4.67 -9.47 23.49
C ALA A 556 -5.61 -10.35 22.64
N HIS A 557 -5.30 -11.64 22.54
CA HIS A 557 -6.14 -12.60 21.83
C HIS A 557 -7.47 -12.84 22.58
N TRP A 558 -8.57 -13.06 21.84
CA TRP A 558 -9.89 -13.28 22.44
C TRP A 558 -9.90 -14.42 23.48
N TRP A 559 -9.14 -15.49 23.26
CA TRP A 559 -9.11 -16.66 24.14
C TRP A 559 -8.32 -16.42 25.43
N HIS A 560 -7.50 -15.37 25.45
CA HIS A 560 -6.75 -14.90 26.60
C HIS A 560 -7.56 -13.83 27.35
N VAL A 561 -7.99 -12.77 26.67
CA VAL A 561 -8.81 -11.68 27.24
C VAL A 561 -10.11 -12.21 27.87
N ALA A 562 -10.69 -13.27 27.32
CA ALA A 562 -11.89 -13.89 27.88
C ALA A 562 -11.70 -14.55 29.27
N LEU A 563 -10.47 -14.62 29.79
CA LEU A 563 -10.14 -15.09 31.14
C LEU A 563 -10.28 -14.02 32.23
N PHE A 564 -10.62 -12.80 31.86
CA PHE A 564 -10.67 -11.65 32.77
C PHE A 564 -12.13 -11.19 32.99
N GLU A 565 -12.43 -10.67 34.18
CA GLU A 565 -13.65 -9.85 34.37
C GLU A 565 -13.43 -8.40 33.93
N ARG A 566 -12.21 -7.89 34.12
CA ARG A 566 -11.71 -6.61 33.64
C ARG A 566 -10.33 -6.80 33.01
N ALA A 567 -10.18 -6.49 31.73
CA ALA A 567 -8.91 -6.54 31.02
C ALA A 567 -8.46 -5.12 30.65
N ILE A 568 -7.26 -4.74 31.05
CA ILE A 568 -6.61 -3.49 30.68
C ILE A 568 -5.69 -3.81 29.51
N VAL A 569 -6.10 -3.51 28.30
CA VAL A 569 -5.39 -3.92 27.08
C VAL A 569 -4.56 -2.76 26.57
N THR A 570 -3.25 -2.96 26.39
CA THR A 570 -2.39 -1.96 25.77
C THR A 570 -2.79 -1.75 24.31
N ASP A 571 -2.86 -0.49 23.87
CA ASP A 571 -3.05 -0.13 22.47
C ASP A 571 -1.82 -0.54 21.64
N MET A 572 -2.00 -0.92 20.37
CA MET A 572 -0.88 -1.34 19.50
C MET A 572 0.16 -0.23 19.29
N ALA A 573 -0.27 1.03 19.36
CA ALA A 573 0.63 2.18 19.24
C ALA A 573 1.42 2.46 20.54
N GLU A 574 1.15 1.69 21.61
CA GLU A 574 1.71 1.85 22.96
C GLU A 574 1.45 3.23 23.61
N THR A 575 0.53 4.02 23.07
CA THR A 575 0.20 5.37 23.58
C THR A 575 -0.79 5.36 24.75
N GLY A 576 -1.41 4.22 25.05
CA GLY A 576 -2.41 4.11 26.10
C GLY A 576 -2.97 2.72 26.27
N VAL A 577 -4.09 2.64 27.00
CA VAL A 577 -4.80 1.39 27.30
C VAL A 577 -6.30 1.53 27.05
N ARG A 578 -6.93 0.41 26.68
CA ARG A 578 -8.37 0.23 26.62
C ARG A 578 -8.83 -0.65 27.77
N ILE A 579 -9.81 -0.17 28.53
CA ILE A 579 -10.33 -0.91 29.70
C ILE A 579 -11.59 -1.65 29.27
N ARG A 580 -11.48 -2.97 29.14
CA ARG A 580 -12.59 -3.86 28.79
C ARG A 580 -13.16 -4.49 30.05
N THR A 581 -14.42 -4.21 30.34
CA THR A 581 -15.11 -4.74 31.52
C THR A 581 -16.31 -5.56 31.11
N ARG A 582 -16.47 -6.72 31.73
CA ARG A 582 -17.57 -7.64 31.42
C ARG A 582 -18.92 -7.03 31.78
N ASP A 583 -19.79 -6.94 30.79
CA ASP A 583 -21.13 -6.39 30.92
C ASP A 583 -22.16 -7.42 30.43
N ARG A 584 -22.91 -7.99 31.37
CA ARG A 584 -23.86 -9.08 31.08
C ARG A 584 -25.09 -8.59 30.31
N GLU A 585 -25.48 -7.34 30.51
CA GLU A 585 -26.66 -6.78 29.87
C GLU A 585 -26.33 -6.48 28.41
N ARG A 586 -25.24 -5.75 28.16
CA ARG A 586 -24.74 -5.47 26.80
C ARG A 586 -24.44 -6.75 26.02
N LEU A 587 -23.83 -7.76 26.67
CA LEU A 587 -23.58 -9.06 26.03
C LEU A 587 -24.89 -9.71 25.57
N ARG A 588 -25.95 -9.70 26.38
CA ARG A 588 -27.25 -10.30 26.04
C ARG A 588 -27.94 -9.53 24.91
N GLU A 589 -27.92 -8.21 24.97
CA GLU A 589 -28.47 -7.34 23.94
C GLU A 589 -27.81 -7.61 22.58
N LEU A 590 -26.47 -7.53 22.53
CA LEU A 590 -25.70 -7.75 21.31
C LEU A 590 -25.80 -9.18 20.80
N ALA A 591 -25.81 -10.18 21.69
CA ALA A 591 -26.02 -11.57 21.28
C ALA A 591 -27.41 -11.80 20.66
N THR A 592 -28.44 -11.13 21.19
CA THR A 592 -29.80 -11.21 20.65
C THR A 592 -29.89 -10.56 19.27
N ARG A 593 -29.32 -9.35 19.10
CA ARG A 593 -29.20 -8.69 17.80
C ARG A 593 -28.39 -9.55 16.82
N ALA A 594 -27.28 -10.13 17.27
CA ALA A 594 -26.44 -11.02 16.46
C ALA A 594 -27.19 -12.22 15.89
N VAL A 595 -28.02 -12.90 16.68
CA VAL A 595 -28.84 -14.02 16.18
C VAL A 595 -29.76 -13.57 15.05
N HIS A 596 -30.41 -12.41 15.20
CA HIS A 596 -31.28 -11.87 14.16
C HIS A 596 -30.50 -11.48 12.89
N THR A 597 -29.43 -10.71 13.03
CA THR A 597 -28.61 -10.22 11.92
C THR A 597 -27.92 -11.37 11.17
N VAL A 598 -27.41 -12.39 11.87
CA VAL A 598 -26.81 -13.58 11.25
C VAL A 598 -27.85 -14.40 10.50
N ARG A 599 -29.07 -14.53 11.04
CA ARG A 599 -30.16 -15.21 10.34
C ARG A 599 -30.50 -14.49 9.04
N ARG A 600 -30.65 -13.15 9.09
CA ARG A 600 -30.85 -12.33 7.89
C ARG A 600 -29.71 -12.49 6.89
N LEU A 601 -28.45 -12.40 7.33
CA LEU A 601 -27.29 -12.60 6.45
C LEU A 601 -27.32 -13.95 5.74
N TYR A 602 -27.70 -15.02 6.44
CA TYR A 602 -27.78 -16.35 5.84
C TYR A 602 -28.92 -16.48 4.81
N THR A 603 -30.07 -15.86 5.08
CA THR A 603 -31.27 -15.98 4.24
C THR A 603 -31.31 -14.97 3.11
N GLU A 604 -31.06 -13.70 3.41
CA GLU A 604 -31.16 -12.52 2.53
C GLU A 604 -29.82 -12.17 1.86
N GLY A 605 -28.68 -12.62 2.41
CA GLY A 605 -27.35 -12.29 1.88
C GLY A 605 -27.15 -12.57 0.39
N PRO A 606 -27.57 -13.74 -0.16
CA PRO A 606 -27.48 -13.99 -1.60
C PRO A 606 -28.30 -12.99 -2.45
N ASP A 607 -29.39 -12.46 -1.92
CA ASP A 607 -30.26 -11.52 -2.62
C ASP A 607 -29.64 -10.11 -2.58
N ALA A 608 -29.12 -9.71 -1.42
CA ALA A 608 -28.31 -8.51 -1.27
C ALA A 608 -27.10 -8.54 -2.22
N ALA A 609 -26.39 -9.67 -2.31
CA ALA A 609 -25.26 -9.81 -3.23
C ALA A 609 -25.65 -9.62 -4.70
N ARG A 610 -26.82 -10.12 -5.12
CA ARG A 610 -27.35 -9.86 -6.47
C ARG A 610 -27.70 -8.38 -6.68
N ALA A 611 -28.26 -7.72 -5.66
CA ALA A 611 -28.55 -6.29 -5.72
C ALA A 611 -27.26 -5.44 -5.87
N TRP A 612 -26.19 -5.80 -5.15
CA TRP A 612 -24.87 -5.17 -5.30
C TRP A 612 -24.30 -5.36 -6.71
N LYS A 613 -24.30 -6.58 -7.25
CA LYS A 613 -23.85 -6.84 -8.63
C LYS A 613 -24.66 -6.05 -9.66
N ALA A 614 -25.98 -5.98 -9.50
CA ALA A 614 -26.86 -5.24 -10.40
C ALA A 614 -26.61 -3.72 -10.36
N ALA A 615 -26.20 -3.19 -9.21
CA ALA A 615 -25.95 -1.76 -9.04
C ALA A 615 -24.53 -1.34 -9.43
N GLU A 616 -23.58 -2.27 -9.58
CA GLU A 616 -22.17 -1.97 -9.86
C GLU A 616 -21.98 -1.00 -11.05
N PRO A 617 -22.61 -1.19 -12.24
CA PRO A 617 -22.41 -0.27 -13.36
C PRO A 617 -22.87 1.16 -13.06
N ARG A 618 -23.87 1.34 -12.19
CA ARG A 618 -24.31 2.66 -11.72
C ARG A 618 -23.31 3.23 -10.72
N LEU A 619 -22.88 2.43 -9.74
CA LEU A 619 -21.99 2.88 -8.67
C LEU A 619 -20.63 3.35 -9.20
N THR A 620 -20.13 2.72 -10.25
CA THR A 620 -18.83 3.05 -10.88
C THR A 620 -18.95 4.06 -12.02
N ALA A 621 -20.17 4.53 -12.31
CA ALA A 621 -20.42 5.49 -13.38
C ALA A 621 -19.94 6.89 -12.99
N ARG A 622 -19.66 7.71 -14.02
CA ARG A 622 -19.25 9.11 -13.82
C ARG A 622 -20.32 9.91 -13.10
N GLU A 623 -21.59 9.68 -13.47
CA GLU A 623 -22.76 10.41 -12.98
C GLU A 623 -22.94 10.25 -11.46
N THR A 624 -22.60 9.08 -10.91
CA THR A 624 -22.65 8.86 -9.46
C THR A 624 -21.67 9.76 -8.73
N TRP A 625 -20.45 9.89 -9.25
CA TRP A 625 -19.43 10.77 -8.68
C TRP A 625 -19.71 12.25 -8.94
N THR A 626 -20.22 12.62 -10.11
CA THR A 626 -20.68 13.99 -10.39
C THR A 626 -21.66 14.45 -9.32
N ARG A 627 -22.69 13.64 -9.03
CA ARG A 627 -23.67 13.96 -7.98
C ARG A 627 -23.02 14.13 -6.60
N LEU A 628 -22.13 13.20 -6.20
CA LEU A 628 -21.46 13.27 -4.90
C LEU A 628 -20.55 14.49 -4.73
N TYR A 629 -20.02 15.03 -5.82
CA TYR A 629 -19.18 16.24 -5.78
C TYR A 629 -19.96 17.55 -5.86
N GLU A 630 -21.20 17.50 -6.34
CA GLU A 630 -22.10 18.66 -6.45
C GLU A 630 -23.04 18.82 -5.25
N ASP A 631 -23.37 17.71 -4.56
CA ASP A 631 -24.08 17.66 -3.28
C ASP A 631 -23.21 18.19 -2.12
#